data_AF-A0AAE0CZ15-F1
#
_entry.id   AF-A0AAE0CZ15-F1
#
_cell.length_a   1.000
_cell.length_b   1.000
_cell.length_c   1.000
_cell.angle_alpha   90.00
_cell.angle_beta   90.00
_cell.angle_gamma   90.00
#
_symmetry.space_group_name_H-M   'P 1'
#
loop_
_entity.id
_entity.type
_entity.pdbx_description
1 polymer ?
#
loop_
_entity_poly.entity_id
_entity_poly.type
_entity_poly.pdbx_seq_one_letter_code
_entity_poly.pdbx_strand_id
1 'polypeptide(L)'
;MYHFEYPISRPYPFKWFTPVAITGGIILTVVFSLVNLKSNGFDLKPAYTTDVNGTEAAANARWFNKPPFNWQGDMDVECQPYLLTVGDSFFTSNHGFRYKVKSIELPTRDDESPDIRSSIGYKNTTLEGCFMSQMFIKLMKSDPARLPSWWISFKNTVAAATLQCTVVSDVGLAEVTMEAEYEGETEPVYDYVMDSNYKTRASVWWGTRLSNAYFIGILSAASQIPGVDVLGETYLNRARLTFNRNSSKTDIRSEDFFNLGWTFQFDNSYLQTLWMDLPYDTTPYNSDFWGSPTLTEALHYSKIMHSLFALDLGNCESPNLLLDEDGLRYAIIDPQDTNRFPGALLNNFTEAVQLDNGRFTKLPKPSQAGSEASVPLNESYSVIQPLMGPLSCNKATIAAQYLCSVPRQKSVGVMLLAIILADLVFLQAAWKLLQWIAGSRMANIRQTNVCEGCLLLQGQSRDGIELVDKPRGRKQEGSARGPNDRYVRLHSQE
;
A
#
# COMPACT_ATOMS: atom_id res chain seq x y z
N MET A 1 -4.76 -73.92 -4.84
CA MET A 1 -4.61 -74.03 -3.37
C MET A 1 -3.40 -73.17 -3.00
N TYR A 2 -3.62 -71.99 -2.42
CA TYR A 2 -2.52 -71.09 -2.06
C TYR A 2 -2.04 -71.47 -0.66
N HIS A 3 -0.79 -71.92 -0.54
CA HIS A 3 -0.16 -72.17 0.77
C HIS A 3 0.36 -70.85 1.34
N PHE A 4 -0.05 -70.55 2.58
CA PHE A 4 0.58 -69.54 3.41
C PHE A 4 1.80 -70.19 4.09
N GLU A 5 3.01 -69.86 3.64
CA GLU A 5 4.24 -70.13 4.38
C GLU A 5 4.57 -68.92 5.24
N TYR A 6 4.86 -69.16 6.53
CA TYR A 6 5.37 -68.13 7.43
C TYR A 6 6.90 -68.07 7.33
N PRO A 7 7.52 -66.88 7.21
CA PRO A 7 8.96 -66.77 7.37
C PRO A 7 9.33 -67.12 8.81
N ILE A 8 10.26 -68.05 8.99
CA ILE A 8 10.79 -68.43 10.31
C ILE A 8 11.46 -67.19 10.93
N SER A 9 10.77 -66.53 11.85
CA SER A 9 11.31 -65.39 12.61
C SER A 9 12.15 -65.91 13.77
N ARG A 10 13.48 -65.79 13.68
CA ARG A 10 14.36 -66.04 14.83
C ARG A 10 14.48 -64.78 15.69
N PRO A 11 14.49 -64.90 17.03
CA PRO A 11 14.82 -63.78 17.89
C PRO A 11 16.27 -63.34 17.64
N TYR A 12 16.52 -62.04 17.61
CA TYR A 12 17.88 -61.51 17.50
C TYR A 12 18.70 -61.97 18.73
N PRO A 13 19.96 -62.41 18.54
CA PRO A 13 20.76 -63.00 19.61
C PRO A 13 21.16 -61.99 20.70
N PHE A 14 21.05 -60.69 20.42
CA PHE A 14 21.48 -59.65 21.33
C PHE A 14 20.32 -59.13 22.19
N LYS A 15 20.40 -59.35 23.51
CA LYS A 15 19.38 -58.91 24.48
C LYS A 15 19.15 -57.39 24.55
N TRP A 16 20.11 -56.58 24.08
CA TRP A 16 19.99 -55.13 23.99
C TRP A 16 19.18 -54.62 22.78
N PHE A 17 18.88 -55.48 21.81
CA PHE A 17 18.33 -55.04 20.53
C PHE A 17 16.87 -54.62 20.67
N THR A 18 16.09 -55.41 21.41
CA THR A 18 14.69 -55.13 21.73
C THR A 18 14.51 -53.82 22.53
N PRO A 19 15.22 -53.57 23.65
CA PRO A 19 15.07 -52.30 24.38
C PRO A 19 15.56 -51.10 23.58
N VAL A 20 16.61 -51.24 22.75
CA VAL A 20 17.07 -50.17 21.85
C VAL A 20 16.05 -49.89 20.75
N ALA A 21 15.45 -50.92 20.15
CA ALA A 21 14.42 -50.75 19.13
C ALA A 21 13.16 -50.08 19.69
N ILE A 22 12.75 -50.45 20.92
CA ILE A 22 11.60 -49.80 21.59
C ILE A 22 11.92 -48.34 21.92
N THR A 23 13.06 -48.08 22.57
CA THR A 23 13.46 -46.71 22.95
C THR A 23 13.66 -45.83 21.72
N GLY A 24 14.36 -46.35 20.70
CA GLY A 24 14.57 -45.67 19.43
C GLY A 24 13.26 -45.44 18.66
N GLY A 25 12.34 -46.39 18.69
CA GLY A 25 11.00 -46.25 18.12
C GLY A 25 10.20 -45.14 18.78
N ILE A 26 10.22 -45.04 20.11
CA ILE A 26 9.55 -43.96 20.85
C ILE A 26 10.15 -42.60 20.49
N ILE A 27 11.48 -42.48 20.49
CA ILE A 27 12.16 -41.23 20.13
C ILE A 27 11.83 -40.83 18.69
N LEU A 28 11.91 -41.78 17.74
CA LEU A 28 11.57 -41.52 16.34
C LEU A 28 10.11 -41.12 16.18
N THR A 29 9.20 -41.72 16.94
CA THR A 29 7.77 -41.34 16.91
C THR A 29 7.61 -39.88 17.33
N VAL A 30 8.21 -39.47 18.46
CA VAL A 30 8.15 -38.07 18.93
C VAL A 30 8.76 -37.12 17.91
N VAL A 31 9.91 -37.47 17.33
CA VAL A 31 10.59 -36.64 16.32
C VAL A 31 9.75 -36.51 15.06
N PHE A 32 9.23 -37.62 14.53
CA PHE A 32 8.40 -37.61 13.32
C PHE A 32 7.08 -36.86 13.55
N SER A 33 6.44 -37.02 14.71
CA SER A 33 5.22 -36.26 15.03
C SER A 33 5.48 -34.74 15.04
N LEU A 34 6.62 -34.29 15.57
CA LEU A 34 6.98 -32.87 15.56
C LEU A 34 7.27 -32.35 14.14
N VAL A 35 7.97 -33.14 13.32
CA VAL A 35 8.25 -32.79 11.90
C VAL A 35 6.96 -32.75 11.10
N ASN A 36 6.09 -33.74 11.27
CA ASN A 36 4.81 -33.84 10.57
C ASN A 36 3.80 -32.79 11.05
N LEU A 37 3.86 -32.35 12.31
CA LEU A 37 3.05 -31.24 12.79
C LEU A 37 3.36 -29.94 12.03
N LYS A 38 4.65 -29.68 11.74
CA LYS A 38 5.04 -28.51 10.93
C LYS A 38 4.51 -28.62 9.50
N SER A 39 4.81 -29.73 8.83
CA SER A 39 4.54 -29.89 7.38
C SER A 39 3.06 -30.13 7.07
N ASN A 40 2.36 -30.91 7.91
CA ASN A 40 0.99 -31.32 7.63
C ASN A 40 -0.05 -30.62 8.50
N GLY A 41 0.35 -29.96 9.60
CA GLY A 41 -0.58 -29.36 10.55
C GLY A 41 -1.09 -27.97 10.18
N PHE A 42 -0.46 -27.32 9.19
CA PHE A 42 -0.78 -25.95 8.78
C PHE A 42 -1.01 -25.87 7.27
N ASP A 43 -1.94 -25.02 6.86
CA ASP A 43 -2.12 -24.60 5.47
C ASP A 43 -1.91 -23.09 5.35
N LEU A 44 -1.29 -22.65 4.26
CA LEU A 44 -1.25 -21.23 3.91
C LEU A 44 -2.63 -20.81 3.41
N LYS A 45 -3.23 -19.82 4.07
CA LYS A 45 -4.51 -19.23 3.64
C LYS A 45 -4.35 -17.74 3.37
N PRO A 46 -5.00 -17.22 2.31
CA PRO A 46 -5.00 -15.78 2.05
C PRO A 46 -5.68 -15.04 3.21
N ALA A 47 -5.03 -13.99 3.70
CA ALA A 47 -5.59 -13.05 4.66
C ALA A 47 -5.30 -11.62 4.19
N TYR A 48 -6.32 -10.77 4.22
CA TYR A 48 -6.17 -9.34 3.96
C TYR A 48 -5.67 -8.65 5.22
N THR A 49 -4.63 -7.84 5.08
CA THR A 49 -4.05 -7.05 6.18
C THR A 49 -3.70 -5.65 5.69
N THR A 50 -3.73 -4.69 6.60
CA THR A 50 -3.22 -3.32 6.39
C THR A 50 -1.80 -3.17 6.92
N ASP A 51 -1.33 -4.10 7.76
CA ASP A 51 0.02 -4.10 8.34
C ASP A 51 0.81 -5.31 7.86
N VAL A 52 1.50 -5.14 6.73
CA VAL A 52 2.38 -6.14 6.11
C VAL A 52 3.50 -6.55 7.08
N ASN A 53 4.23 -5.57 7.62
CA ASN A 53 5.41 -5.80 8.46
C ASN A 53 5.05 -6.55 9.75
N GLY A 54 3.95 -6.15 10.41
CA GLY A 54 3.47 -6.84 11.60
C GLY A 54 2.99 -8.26 11.31
N THR A 55 2.34 -8.47 10.17
CA THR A 55 1.83 -9.80 9.77
C THR A 55 2.96 -10.77 9.44
N GLU A 56 3.95 -10.32 8.65
CA GLU A 56 5.13 -11.11 8.32
C GLU A 56 5.97 -11.40 9.56
N ALA A 57 6.24 -10.40 10.41
CA ALA A 57 6.99 -10.58 11.65
C ALA A 57 6.31 -11.55 12.63
N ALA A 58 5.00 -11.43 12.83
CA ALA A 58 4.24 -12.30 13.72
C ALA A 58 4.21 -13.75 13.22
N ALA A 59 4.13 -13.95 11.91
CA ALA A 59 4.13 -15.28 11.33
C ALA A 59 5.53 -15.92 11.33
N ASN A 60 6.58 -15.14 11.03
CA ASN A 60 7.96 -15.60 11.04
C ASN A 60 8.51 -15.82 12.47
N ALA A 61 7.91 -15.20 13.49
CA ALA A 61 8.25 -15.45 14.89
C ALA A 61 7.82 -16.84 15.41
N ARG A 62 7.03 -17.61 14.65
CA ARG A 62 6.54 -18.93 15.06
C ARG A 62 7.69 -19.94 15.22
N TRP A 63 7.52 -20.86 16.17
CA TRP A 63 8.56 -21.83 16.56
C TRP A 63 9.08 -22.67 15.39
N PHE A 64 8.23 -22.97 14.41
CA PHE A 64 8.56 -23.82 13.27
C PHE A 64 9.36 -23.11 12.15
N ASN A 65 9.49 -21.77 12.22
CA ASN A 65 10.37 -20.98 11.35
C ASN A 65 11.73 -20.69 12.01
N LYS A 66 11.97 -21.17 13.24
CA LYS A 66 13.25 -21.01 13.96
C LYS A 66 14.14 -22.26 13.84
N PRO A 67 15.47 -22.12 13.84
CA PRO A 67 16.38 -23.26 13.87
C PRO A 67 16.21 -24.05 15.18
N PRO A 68 16.33 -25.40 15.17
CA PRO A 68 16.70 -26.26 14.04
C PRO A 68 15.50 -26.68 13.15
N PHE A 69 14.28 -26.21 13.40
CA PHE A 69 13.09 -26.69 12.67
C PHE A 69 12.84 -25.98 11.33
N ASN A 70 13.72 -25.06 10.92
CA ASN A 70 13.64 -24.24 9.71
C ASN A 70 14.07 -24.97 8.41
N TRP A 71 14.02 -26.30 8.36
CA TRP A 71 14.53 -27.10 7.23
C TRP A 71 13.71 -26.98 5.92
N GLN A 72 12.49 -26.48 5.99
CA GLN A 72 11.61 -26.18 4.85
C GLN A 72 11.10 -24.75 5.00
N GLY A 73 11.40 -23.88 4.03
CA GLY A 73 10.92 -22.50 3.92
C GLY A 73 9.50 -22.38 3.33
N ASP A 74 8.81 -23.51 3.14
CA ASP A 74 7.47 -23.58 2.52
C ASP A 74 6.37 -22.89 3.35
N MET A 75 6.69 -22.40 4.55
CA MET A 75 5.77 -21.73 5.48
C MET A 75 6.20 -20.29 5.78
N ASP A 76 7.10 -19.73 4.97
CA ASP A 76 7.44 -18.31 5.04
C ASP A 76 6.24 -17.50 4.54
N VAL A 77 5.87 -16.48 5.31
CA VAL A 77 4.75 -15.60 4.95
C VAL A 77 5.27 -14.51 4.03
N GLU A 78 4.74 -14.49 2.83
CA GLU A 78 4.99 -13.44 1.86
C GLU A 78 3.68 -12.69 1.57
N CYS A 79 3.71 -11.38 1.78
CA CYS A 79 2.63 -10.51 1.35
C CYS A 79 2.84 -10.05 -0.10
N GLN A 80 1.78 -10.15 -0.91
CA GLN A 80 1.77 -9.62 -2.26
C GLN A 80 1.81 -8.08 -2.21
N PRO A 81 2.67 -7.43 -3.01
CA PRO A 81 2.69 -5.99 -3.09
C PRO A 81 1.38 -5.44 -3.66
N TYR A 82 0.96 -4.28 -3.20
CA TYR A 82 -0.12 -3.52 -3.82
C TYR A 82 0.38 -2.96 -5.16
N LEU A 83 -0.32 -3.27 -6.25
CA LEU A 83 0.06 -2.78 -7.56
C LEU A 83 -0.42 -1.33 -7.72
N LEU A 84 0.50 -0.39 -7.69
CA LEU A 84 0.21 1.02 -7.96
C LEU A 84 0.29 1.25 -9.47
N THR A 85 -0.84 1.55 -10.12
CA THR A 85 -0.89 1.76 -11.57
C THR A 85 -1.19 3.23 -11.93
N VAL A 86 -0.72 3.66 -13.10
CA VAL A 86 -1.03 4.99 -13.63
C VAL A 86 -2.53 5.09 -13.93
N GLY A 87 -3.16 6.13 -13.41
CA GLY A 87 -4.61 6.37 -13.53
C GLY A 87 -5.41 5.92 -12.30
N ASP A 88 -4.84 5.09 -11.42
CA ASP A 88 -5.48 4.71 -10.18
C ASP A 88 -5.59 5.89 -9.22
N SER A 89 -6.63 5.85 -8.39
CA SER A 89 -6.81 6.80 -7.30
C SER A 89 -6.65 6.13 -5.94
N PHE A 90 -5.95 6.78 -5.02
CA PHE A 90 -5.72 6.27 -3.67
C PHE A 90 -5.86 7.38 -2.61
N PHE A 91 -5.94 6.94 -1.37
CA PHE A 91 -5.86 7.79 -0.17
C PHE A 91 -4.61 7.44 0.61
N THR A 92 -4.14 8.35 1.45
CA THR A 92 -3.07 8.11 2.41
C THR A 92 -3.62 7.50 3.70
N SER A 93 -2.75 6.95 4.54
CA SER A 93 -3.04 6.59 5.93
C SER A 93 -3.45 7.80 6.78
N ASN A 94 -3.10 9.00 6.32
CA ASN A 94 -3.52 10.26 6.91
C ASN A 94 -4.91 10.71 6.43
N HIS A 95 -5.61 9.96 5.57
CA HIS A 95 -7.01 10.19 5.19
C HIS A 95 -7.34 11.67 4.87
N GLY A 96 -6.45 12.37 4.16
CA GLY A 96 -6.72 13.71 3.67
C GLY A 96 -7.40 13.66 2.31
N PHE A 97 -6.60 13.76 1.25
CA PHE A 97 -7.07 13.96 -0.11
C PHE A 97 -7.10 12.67 -0.93
N ARG A 98 -7.90 12.69 -1.99
CA ARG A 98 -7.87 11.67 -3.04
C ARG A 98 -6.82 12.06 -4.07
N TYR A 99 -5.82 11.20 -4.25
CA TYR A 99 -4.76 11.38 -5.24
C TYR A 99 -4.97 10.48 -6.42
N LYS A 100 -4.61 10.95 -7.62
CA LYS A 100 -4.60 10.16 -8.86
C LYS A 100 -3.19 10.06 -9.42
N VAL A 101 -2.71 8.85 -9.68
CA VAL A 101 -1.36 8.62 -10.23
C VAL A 101 -1.29 9.09 -11.68
N LYS A 102 -0.30 9.92 -12.03
CA LYS A 102 -0.08 10.45 -13.38
C LYS A 102 1.11 9.83 -14.09
N SER A 103 2.24 9.73 -13.41
CA SER A 103 3.43 9.08 -13.93
C SER A 103 4.17 8.37 -12.81
N ILE A 104 4.89 7.32 -13.18
CA ILE A 104 5.79 6.59 -12.31
C ILE A 104 7.11 6.49 -13.05
N GLU A 105 8.17 7.02 -12.44
CA GLU A 105 9.49 7.16 -13.03
C GLU A 105 10.50 6.50 -12.11
N LEU A 106 11.32 5.58 -12.64
CA LEU A 106 12.44 5.05 -11.89
C LEU A 106 13.71 5.84 -12.22
N PRO A 107 14.52 6.19 -11.20
CA PRO A 107 15.79 6.85 -11.42
C PRO A 107 16.72 5.88 -12.15
N THR A 108 17.12 6.26 -13.36
CA THR A 108 18.16 5.60 -14.15
C THR A 108 19.54 6.08 -13.70
N ARG A 109 20.59 5.27 -13.92
CA ARG A 109 21.97 5.74 -13.77
C ARG A 109 22.35 6.60 -14.98
N ASP A 110 22.94 7.77 -14.73
CA ASP A 110 23.61 8.72 -15.64
C ASP A 110 23.11 8.82 -17.10
N ASP A 111 22.58 10.00 -17.47
CA ASP A 111 22.24 10.48 -18.84
C ASP A 111 21.23 9.66 -19.67
N GLU A 112 20.67 8.58 -19.15
CA GLU A 112 19.60 7.82 -19.80
C GLU A 112 18.22 8.36 -19.42
N SER A 113 17.29 8.44 -20.40
CA SER A 113 15.91 8.88 -20.16
C SER A 113 15.26 8.08 -19.02
N PRO A 114 14.47 8.72 -18.13
CA PRO A 114 13.86 8.04 -16.99
C PRO A 114 13.05 6.83 -17.45
N ASP A 115 13.17 5.69 -16.74
CA ASP A 115 12.39 4.48 -17.01
C ASP A 115 10.94 4.71 -16.55
N ILE A 116 10.07 5.06 -17.50
CA ILE A 116 8.65 5.34 -17.25
C ILE A 116 7.89 4.01 -17.21
N ARG A 117 7.23 3.73 -16.09
CA ARG A 117 6.41 2.52 -15.92
C ARG A 117 4.94 2.84 -15.78
N SER A 118 4.12 1.90 -16.26
CA SER A 118 2.67 1.94 -16.08
C SER A 118 2.24 1.43 -14.69
N SER A 119 3.10 0.67 -14.01
CA SER A 119 2.82 0.13 -12.68
C SER A 119 4.07 -0.26 -11.91
N ILE A 120 3.99 -0.22 -10.57
CA ILE A 120 5.03 -0.70 -9.64
C ILE A 120 4.40 -1.44 -8.46
N GLY A 121 5.15 -2.36 -7.83
CA GLY A 121 4.73 -3.03 -6.61
C GLY A 121 5.09 -2.19 -5.37
N TYR A 122 4.10 -1.82 -4.58
CA TYR A 122 4.26 -1.07 -3.33
C TYR A 122 4.00 -1.96 -2.11
N LYS A 123 4.83 -1.84 -1.07
CA LYS A 123 4.75 -2.68 0.16
C LYS A 123 4.66 -1.85 1.44
N ASN A 124 3.64 -1.00 1.55
CA ASN A 124 3.35 -0.21 2.76
C ASN A 124 4.55 0.58 3.32
N THR A 125 5.42 1.07 2.45
CA THR A 125 6.59 1.87 2.83
C THR A 125 6.20 3.33 2.98
N THR A 126 6.84 4.08 3.87
CA THR A 126 6.51 5.50 4.03
C THR A 126 6.76 6.28 2.74
N LEU A 127 5.89 7.25 2.46
CA LEU A 127 6.09 8.21 1.39
C LEU A 127 7.19 9.19 1.82
N GLU A 128 8.20 9.41 0.97
CA GLU A 128 9.36 10.25 1.27
C GLU A 128 9.51 11.38 0.27
N GLY A 129 10.08 12.51 0.71
CA GLY A 129 10.38 13.64 -0.17
C GLY A 129 9.15 14.23 -0.86
N CYS A 130 7.97 14.12 -0.25
CA CYS A 130 6.72 14.54 -0.86
C CYS A 130 6.53 16.05 -0.88
N PHE A 131 6.31 16.65 -2.03
CA PHE A 131 6.00 18.08 -2.13
C PHE A 131 5.01 18.38 -3.27
N MET A 132 4.32 19.51 -3.14
CA MET A 132 3.50 20.06 -4.21
C MET A 132 4.40 20.82 -5.18
N SER A 133 4.54 20.30 -6.40
CA SER A 133 5.39 20.88 -7.45
C SER A 133 4.69 22.03 -8.18
N GLN A 134 3.37 21.92 -8.34
CA GLN A 134 2.57 22.91 -9.05
C GLN A 134 1.17 23.01 -8.45
N MET A 135 0.67 24.24 -8.28
CA MET A 135 -0.74 24.52 -8.06
C MET A 135 -1.31 25.23 -9.29
N PHE A 136 -2.48 24.78 -9.72
CA PHE A 136 -3.17 25.23 -10.92
C PHE A 136 -4.58 25.67 -10.56
N ILE A 137 -4.94 26.91 -10.89
CA ILE A 137 -6.28 27.45 -10.62
C ILE A 137 -6.84 28.00 -11.93
N LYS A 138 -7.96 27.43 -12.37
CA LYS A 138 -8.66 27.82 -13.58
C LYS A 138 -9.97 28.48 -13.20
N LEU A 139 -10.01 29.80 -13.30
CA LEU A 139 -11.21 30.60 -13.08
C LEU A 139 -12.07 30.58 -14.34
N MET A 140 -13.34 30.21 -14.19
CA MET A 140 -14.31 30.27 -15.28
C MET A 140 -15.60 30.93 -14.80
N LYS A 141 -16.01 31.98 -15.53
CA LYS A 141 -17.27 32.64 -15.28
C LYS A 141 -18.45 31.69 -15.57
N SER A 142 -19.46 31.73 -14.70
CA SER A 142 -20.66 30.88 -14.75
C SER A 142 -21.90 31.60 -15.29
N ASP A 143 -21.85 32.93 -15.39
CA ASP A 143 -22.97 33.78 -15.76
C ASP A 143 -22.53 34.90 -16.74
N PRO A 144 -23.47 35.61 -17.38
CA PRO A 144 -23.17 36.67 -18.34
C PRO A 144 -23.12 38.09 -17.73
N ALA A 145 -23.14 38.26 -16.40
CA ALA A 145 -23.15 39.60 -15.82
C ALA A 145 -21.85 40.36 -16.11
N ARG A 146 -21.92 41.69 -16.11
CA ARG A 146 -20.72 42.52 -16.18
C ARG A 146 -20.01 42.54 -14.83
N LEU A 147 -18.69 42.71 -14.86
CA LEU A 147 -17.90 42.92 -13.66
C LEU A 147 -17.66 44.44 -13.44
N PRO A 148 -17.56 44.92 -12.19
CA PRO A 148 -17.70 44.17 -10.93
C PRO A 148 -19.15 43.70 -10.69
N SER A 149 -19.32 42.52 -10.09
CA SER A 149 -20.64 41.96 -9.78
C SER A 149 -20.87 41.85 -8.27
N TRP A 150 -22.10 42.09 -7.81
CA TRP A 150 -22.50 41.91 -6.40
C TRP A 150 -22.73 40.44 -6.00
N TRP A 151 -22.36 39.48 -6.85
CA TRP A 151 -22.35 38.05 -6.53
C TRP A 151 -21.09 37.40 -7.07
N ILE A 152 -20.80 36.18 -6.61
CA ILE A 152 -19.67 35.39 -7.08
C ILE A 152 -19.99 34.84 -8.48
N SER A 153 -19.32 35.39 -9.50
CA SER A 153 -19.55 35.01 -10.90
C SER A 153 -18.72 33.78 -11.34
N PHE A 154 -17.62 33.47 -10.66
CA PHE A 154 -16.64 32.45 -11.06
C PHE A 154 -16.88 31.07 -10.44
N LYS A 155 -18.10 30.53 -10.56
CA LYS A 155 -18.48 29.27 -9.91
C LYS A 155 -17.92 27.99 -10.57
N ASN A 156 -17.64 28.04 -11.87
CA ASN A 156 -17.11 26.89 -12.64
C ASN A 156 -15.58 26.76 -12.50
N THR A 157 -15.04 27.17 -11.35
CA THR A 157 -13.60 27.20 -11.10
C THR A 157 -13.09 25.82 -10.69
N VAL A 158 -11.91 25.46 -11.21
CA VAL A 158 -11.20 24.22 -10.87
C VAL A 158 -9.85 24.56 -10.27
N ALA A 159 -9.50 23.91 -9.15
CA ALA A 159 -8.16 23.94 -8.59
C ALA A 159 -7.55 22.53 -8.64
N ALA A 160 -6.38 22.40 -9.26
CA ALA A 160 -5.65 21.15 -9.36
C ALA A 160 -4.22 21.34 -8.85
N ALA A 161 -3.70 20.34 -8.16
CA ALA A 161 -2.34 20.32 -7.66
C ALA A 161 -1.60 19.11 -8.20
N THR A 162 -0.38 19.34 -8.67
CA THR A 162 0.57 18.29 -9.04
C THR A 162 1.54 18.11 -7.89
N LEU A 163 1.71 16.86 -7.46
CA LEU A 163 2.58 16.49 -6.35
C LEU A 163 3.56 15.42 -6.79
N GLN A 164 4.74 15.47 -6.21
CA GLN A 164 5.81 14.50 -6.44
C GLN A 164 6.20 13.87 -5.12
N CYS A 165 6.37 12.56 -5.11
CA CYS A 165 6.80 11.77 -3.96
C CYS A 165 7.74 10.66 -4.39
N THR A 166 8.66 10.30 -3.52
CA THR A 166 9.49 9.11 -3.66
C THR A 166 8.88 7.96 -2.87
N VAL A 167 8.77 6.80 -3.50
CA VAL A 167 8.30 5.57 -2.87
C VAL A 167 9.31 4.46 -3.06
N VAL A 168 9.43 3.57 -2.06
CA VAL A 168 10.24 2.37 -2.17
C VAL A 168 9.36 1.26 -2.78
N SER A 169 9.69 0.87 -4.01
CA SER A 169 9.02 -0.21 -4.74
C SER A 169 9.79 -1.53 -4.64
N ASP A 170 9.21 -2.59 -5.20
CA ASP A 170 9.86 -3.88 -5.40
C ASP A 170 11.08 -3.84 -6.33
N VAL A 171 11.16 -2.86 -7.23
CA VAL A 171 12.26 -2.68 -8.19
C VAL A 171 13.33 -1.68 -7.68
N GLY A 172 13.00 -0.88 -6.67
CA GLY A 172 13.88 0.16 -6.13
C GLY A 172 13.12 1.44 -5.78
N LEU A 173 13.83 2.56 -5.64
CA LEU A 173 13.21 3.87 -5.46
C LEU A 173 12.47 4.26 -6.75
N ALA A 174 11.24 4.73 -6.63
CA ALA A 174 10.46 5.26 -7.74
C ALA A 174 9.92 6.64 -7.37
N GLU A 175 9.99 7.57 -8.31
CA GLU A 175 9.34 8.86 -8.22
C GLU A 175 7.93 8.73 -8.80
N VAL A 176 6.93 9.11 -8.01
CA VAL A 176 5.52 9.05 -8.37
C VAL A 176 4.99 10.47 -8.46
N THR A 177 4.56 10.85 -9.66
CA THR A 177 3.81 12.09 -9.86
C THR A 177 2.33 11.79 -9.73
N MET A 178 1.65 12.59 -8.93
CA MET A 178 0.22 12.47 -8.67
C MET A 178 -0.49 13.81 -8.81
N GLU A 179 -1.78 13.75 -9.05
CA GLU A 179 -2.66 14.90 -9.15
C GLU A 179 -3.75 14.81 -8.08
N ALA A 180 -4.00 15.93 -7.41
CA ALA A 180 -5.19 16.14 -6.60
C ALA A 180 -6.02 17.25 -7.26
N GLU A 181 -7.24 16.92 -7.67
CA GLU A 181 -8.14 17.86 -8.33
C GLU A 181 -9.35 18.17 -7.44
N TYR A 182 -9.72 19.44 -7.42
CA TYR A 182 -10.86 19.98 -6.71
C TYR A 182 -11.71 20.80 -7.69
N GLU A 183 -12.93 20.31 -7.96
CA GLU A 183 -13.90 20.96 -8.82
C GLU A 183 -15.04 21.56 -7.98
N GLY A 184 -15.34 22.86 -8.18
CA GLY A 184 -16.68 23.44 -8.13
C GLY A 184 -17.49 23.48 -6.80
N GLU A 185 -18.09 24.64 -6.56
CA GLU A 185 -19.03 25.01 -5.46
C GLU A 185 -18.61 24.61 -4.04
N THR A 186 -17.84 25.50 -3.41
CA THR A 186 -17.66 25.60 -1.96
C THR A 186 -18.96 26.02 -1.25
N GLU A 187 -19.99 25.18 -1.33
CA GLU A 187 -20.95 25.04 -0.23
C GLU A 187 -20.17 24.47 0.99
N PRO A 188 -20.65 24.54 2.25
CA PRO A 188 -19.85 24.20 3.45
C PRO A 188 -19.55 22.69 3.61
N VAL A 189 -19.36 22.01 2.50
CA VAL A 189 -19.06 20.60 2.34
C VAL A 189 -17.54 20.47 2.26
N TYR A 190 -16.94 20.02 3.36
CA TYR A 190 -15.50 19.80 3.48
C TYR A 190 -15.09 18.40 2.99
N ASP A 191 -15.94 17.77 2.17
CA ASP A 191 -15.87 16.35 1.81
C ASP A 191 -14.66 15.99 0.95
N TYR A 192 -13.92 16.98 0.45
CA TYR A 192 -12.64 16.75 -0.23
C TYR A 192 -11.52 16.32 0.75
N VAL A 193 -11.73 16.48 2.06
CA VAL A 193 -10.89 15.91 3.13
C VAL A 193 -11.69 14.87 3.89
N MET A 194 -11.20 13.62 3.91
CA MET A 194 -11.94 12.50 4.48
C MET A 194 -12.05 12.56 6.02
N ASP A 195 -10.97 12.94 6.73
CA ASP A 195 -11.00 13.14 8.17
C ASP A 195 -10.28 14.43 8.60
N SER A 196 -11.07 15.42 8.98
CA SER A 196 -10.62 16.71 9.50
C SER A 196 -10.94 16.87 10.99
N ASN A 197 -10.89 15.85 11.84
CA ASN A 197 -11.26 16.00 13.26
C ASN A 197 -10.36 17.03 13.99
N TYR A 198 -10.97 18.08 14.54
CA TYR A 198 -10.27 19.20 15.16
C TYR A 198 -9.48 18.84 16.44
N LYS A 199 -9.81 17.73 17.12
CA LYS A 199 -9.13 17.28 18.36
C LYS A 199 -7.90 16.41 18.08
N THR A 200 -7.95 15.58 17.04
CA THR A 200 -6.86 14.65 16.71
C THR A 200 -6.00 15.17 15.57
N ARG A 201 -6.56 16.04 14.71
CA ARG A 201 -5.97 16.52 13.46
C ARG A 201 -6.20 18.02 13.28
N ALA A 202 -5.77 18.79 14.27
CA ALA A 202 -5.97 20.24 14.29
C ALA A 202 -5.37 20.94 13.07
N SER A 203 -4.17 20.56 12.63
CA SER A 203 -3.51 21.14 11.46
C SER A 203 -4.30 20.95 10.16
N VAL A 204 -4.83 19.74 9.94
CA VAL A 204 -5.68 19.44 8.77
C VAL A 204 -6.99 20.21 8.85
N TRP A 205 -7.63 20.27 10.02
CA TRP A 205 -8.86 21.06 10.21
C TRP A 205 -8.62 22.53 9.87
N TRP A 206 -7.57 23.16 10.42
CA TRP A 206 -7.23 24.56 10.15
C TRP A 206 -7.02 24.80 8.67
N GLY A 207 -6.14 24.02 8.04
CA GLY A 207 -5.85 24.19 6.62
C GLY A 207 -7.09 24.03 5.76
N THR A 208 -7.94 23.03 6.03
CA THR A 208 -9.18 22.77 5.26
C THR A 208 -10.19 23.92 5.38
N ARG A 209 -10.29 24.55 6.55
CA ARG A 209 -11.19 25.70 6.74
C ARG A 209 -10.62 26.97 6.08
N LEU A 210 -9.32 27.18 6.18
CA LEU A 210 -8.63 28.31 5.57
C LEU A 210 -8.58 28.21 4.04
N SER A 211 -8.31 27.03 3.48
CA SER A 211 -8.32 26.79 2.04
C SER A 211 -9.68 27.16 1.45
N ASN A 212 -10.79 26.79 2.10
CA ASN A 212 -12.12 27.21 1.64
C ASN A 212 -12.33 28.73 1.72
N ALA A 213 -11.94 29.37 2.83
CA ALA A 213 -12.09 30.81 3.00
C ALA A 213 -11.30 31.60 1.95
N TYR A 214 -10.07 31.19 1.66
CA TYR A 214 -9.22 31.81 0.65
C TYR A 214 -9.64 31.44 -0.78
N PHE A 215 -10.08 30.21 -1.04
CA PHE A 215 -10.62 29.83 -2.35
C PHE A 215 -11.83 30.71 -2.72
N ILE A 216 -12.76 30.92 -1.78
CA ILE A 216 -13.89 31.83 -1.98
C ILE A 216 -13.40 33.29 -2.12
N GLY A 217 -12.35 33.67 -1.38
CA GLY A 217 -11.67 34.95 -1.52
C GLY A 217 -11.19 35.21 -2.95
N ILE A 218 -10.56 34.22 -3.60
CA ILE A 218 -10.16 34.29 -5.02
C ILE A 218 -11.38 34.55 -5.91
N LEU A 219 -12.47 33.78 -5.72
CA LEU A 219 -13.66 33.93 -6.56
C LEU A 219 -14.34 35.30 -6.37
N SER A 220 -14.33 35.80 -5.14
CA SER A 220 -14.86 37.11 -4.77
C SER A 220 -14.01 38.23 -5.39
N ALA A 221 -12.69 38.19 -5.21
CA ALA A 221 -11.75 39.14 -5.79
C ALA A 221 -11.85 39.18 -7.33
N ALA A 222 -11.94 38.01 -7.97
CA ALA A 222 -12.11 37.92 -9.42
C ALA A 222 -13.44 38.53 -9.89
N SER A 223 -14.50 38.43 -9.08
CA SER A 223 -15.81 39.00 -9.37
C SER A 223 -15.87 40.53 -9.19
N GLN A 224 -14.87 41.12 -8.54
CA GLN A 224 -14.74 42.56 -8.36
C GLN A 224 -13.78 43.23 -9.36
N ILE A 225 -13.15 42.48 -10.26
CA ILE A 225 -12.26 43.06 -11.27
C ILE A 225 -13.06 44.04 -12.14
N PRO A 226 -12.68 45.33 -12.21
CA PRO A 226 -13.39 46.30 -13.01
C PRO A 226 -13.27 46.00 -14.51
N GLY A 227 -14.17 46.58 -15.31
CA GLY A 227 -13.97 46.65 -16.75
C GLY A 227 -12.61 47.29 -17.06
N VAL A 228 -11.85 46.69 -17.98
CA VAL A 228 -10.50 47.18 -18.31
C VAL A 228 -10.60 48.10 -19.54
N ASP A 229 -10.63 49.41 -19.28
CA ASP A 229 -10.79 50.45 -20.32
C ASP A 229 -9.71 50.36 -21.41
N VAL A 230 -8.46 50.08 -21.00
CA VAL A 230 -7.30 49.90 -21.91
C VAL A 230 -7.52 48.76 -22.91
N LEU A 231 -8.42 47.83 -22.60
CA LEU A 231 -8.75 46.67 -23.43
C LEU A 231 -10.13 46.80 -24.10
N GLY A 232 -10.69 48.01 -24.15
CA GLY A 232 -11.96 48.32 -24.82
C GLY A 232 -13.19 47.98 -24.00
N GLU A 233 -13.22 48.34 -22.71
CA GLU A 233 -14.35 48.14 -21.79
C GLU A 233 -14.85 46.68 -21.74
N THR A 234 -13.92 45.75 -21.71
CA THR A 234 -14.19 44.30 -21.61
C THR A 234 -14.07 43.82 -20.15
N TYR A 235 -14.69 42.69 -19.84
CA TYR A 235 -14.63 42.08 -18.50
C TYR A 235 -13.97 40.71 -18.54
N LEU A 236 -13.43 40.28 -17.40
CA LEU A 236 -12.79 38.99 -17.26
C LEU A 236 -13.80 37.85 -17.45
N ASN A 237 -13.50 36.92 -18.36
CA ASN A 237 -14.32 35.73 -18.62
C ASN A 237 -13.65 34.46 -18.05
N ARG A 238 -12.35 34.29 -18.30
CA ARG A 238 -11.58 33.15 -17.80
C ARG A 238 -10.21 33.58 -17.34
N ALA A 239 -9.68 32.92 -16.33
CA ALA A 239 -8.28 33.09 -15.95
C ALA A 239 -7.62 31.73 -15.71
N ARG A 240 -6.33 31.69 -15.98
CA ARG A 240 -5.46 30.55 -15.70
C ARG A 240 -4.33 31.05 -14.83
N LEU A 241 -4.25 30.56 -13.60
CA LEU A 241 -3.20 30.88 -12.64
C LEU A 241 -2.40 29.60 -12.37
N THR A 242 -1.08 29.71 -12.44
CA THR A 242 -0.15 28.58 -12.27
C THR A 242 0.94 29.02 -11.30
N PHE A 243 1.13 28.26 -10.23
CA PHE A 243 2.13 28.49 -9.19
C PHE A 243 3.09 27.31 -9.20
N ASN A 244 4.28 27.51 -9.74
CA ASN A 244 5.31 26.47 -9.79
C ASN A 244 6.24 26.62 -8.59
N ARG A 245 6.45 25.53 -7.84
CA ARG A 245 7.27 25.56 -6.63
C ARG A 245 8.72 25.93 -6.97
N ASN A 246 9.25 26.97 -6.32
CA ASN A 246 10.64 27.36 -6.47
C ASN A 246 11.54 26.62 -5.47
N SER A 247 12.20 25.56 -5.91
CA SER A 247 13.05 24.71 -5.04
C SER A 247 14.18 25.45 -4.32
N SER A 248 14.61 26.63 -4.81
CA SER A 248 15.66 27.43 -4.19
C SER A 248 15.18 28.25 -2.99
N LYS A 249 13.87 28.44 -2.82
CA LYS A 249 13.28 29.24 -1.74
C LYS A 249 12.72 28.33 -0.67
N THR A 250 13.21 28.41 0.55
CA THR A 250 12.75 27.60 1.69
C THR A 250 11.65 28.29 2.51
N ASP A 251 11.63 29.63 2.54
CA ASP A 251 10.62 30.39 3.26
C ASP A 251 9.29 30.44 2.49
N ILE A 252 8.28 29.75 3.05
CA ILE A 252 6.91 29.70 2.51
C ILE A 252 6.17 31.04 2.59
N ARG A 253 6.62 31.97 3.44
CA ARG A 253 5.99 33.30 3.58
C ARG A 253 6.40 34.25 2.45
N SER A 254 7.54 33.99 1.80
CA SER A 254 8.02 34.79 0.67
C SER A 254 7.04 34.79 -0.51
N GLU A 255 6.94 35.91 -1.22
CA GLU A 255 6.20 36.02 -2.48
C GLU A 255 6.84 35.17 -3.60
N ASP A 256 8.16 35.01 -3.56
CA ASP A 256 8.95 34.22 -4.53
C ASP A 256 8.87 32.70 -4.30
N PHE A 257 8.14 32.24 -3.28
CA PHE A 257 8.04 30.82 -2.96
C PHE A 257 7.49 29.99 -4.14
N PHE A 258 6.62 30.63 -4.94
CA PHE A 258 6.12 30.12 -6.20
C PHE A 258 6.49 31.05 -7.36
N ASN A 259 6.97 30.46 -8.45
CA ASN A 259 7.05 31.15 -9.73
C ASN A 259 5.64 31.21 -10.33
N LEU A 260 5.12 32.43 -10.43
CA LEU A 260 3.79 32.71 -10.96
C LEU A 260 3.79 32.68 -12.49
N GLY A 261 2.78 32.03 -13.06
CA GLY A 261 2.36 32.22 -14.43
C GLY A 261 0.86 32.50 -14.46
N TRP A 262 0.43 33.53 -15.20
CA TRP A 262 -0.98 33.85 -15.33
C TRP A 262 -1.38 34.17 -16.76
N THR A 263 -2.64 33.91 -17.06
CA THR A 263 -3.30 34.27 -18.32
C THR A 263 -4.73 34.67 -18.04
N PHE A 264 -5.12 35.87 -18.46
CA PHE A 264 -6.48 36.37 -18.37
C PHE A 264 -7.09 36.43 -19.76
N GLN A 265 -8.28 35.86 -19.91
CA GLN A 265 -9.07 35.89 -21.13
C GLN A 265 -10.33 36.70 -20.87
N PHE A 266 -10.55 37.69 -21.72
CA PHE A 266 -11.65 38.63 -21.62
C PHE A 266 -12.80 38.24 -22.57
N ASP A 267 -13.97 38.82 -22.36
CA ASP A 267 -15.19 38.54 -23.13
C ASP A 267 -15.03 38.81 -24.63
N ASN A 268 -14.34 39.90 -24.98
CA ASN A 268 -13.96 40.25 -26.36
C ASN A 268 -12.90 39.32 -26.99
N SER A 269 -12.62 38.16 -26.38
CA SER A 269 -11.59 37.20 -26.79
C SER A 269 -10.14 37.70 -26.72
N TYR A 270 -9.90 38.89 -26.16
CA TYR A 270 -8.55 39.35 -25.87
C TYR A 270 -7.92 38.49 -24.78
N LEU A 271 -6.63 38.22 -24.92
CA LEU A 271 -5.85 37.40 -24.00
C LEU A 271 -4.66 38.21 -23.52
N GLN A 272 -4.52 38.35 -22.20
CA GLN A 272 -3.39 38.99 -21.54
C GLN A 272 -2.59 37.92 -20.79
N THR A 273 -1.27 37.91 -20.94
CA THR A 273 -0.37 37.02 -20.20
C THR A 273 0.70 37.80 -19.46
N LEU A 274 1.37 37.14 -18.51
CA LEU A 274 2.47 37.72 -17.72
C LEU A 274 3.59 38.36 -18.57
N TRP A 275 3.85 37.86 -19.77
CA TRP A 275 4.96 38.32 -20.61
C TRP A 275 4.58 39.43 -21.60
N MET A 276 3.29 39.82 -21.61
CA MET A 276 2.79 40.87 -22.50
C MET A 276 2.83 42.21 -21.78
N ASP A 277 3.45 43.20 -22.41
CA ASP A 277 3.57 44.53 -21.83
C ASP A 277 2.20 45.21 -21.70
N LEU A 278 1.97 45.88 -20.57
CA LEU A 278 0.87 46.80 -20.33
C LEU A 278 1.42 48.21 -20.06
N PRO A 279 0.65 49.27 -20.35
CA PRO A 279 1.13 50.65 -20.20
C PRO A 279 1.23 51.13 -18.73
N TYR A 280 1.09 50.22 -17.76
CA TYR A 280 1.12 50.48 -16.33
C TYR A 280 1.78 49.30 -15.60
N ASP A 281 2.12 49.51 -14.33
CA ASP A 281 2.75 48.51 -13.49
C ASP A 281 1.84 47.29 -13.29
N THR A 282 2.34 46.10 -13.65
CA THR A 282 1.65 44.82 -13.51
C THR A 282 2.24 43.98 -12.39
N THR A 283 2.82 44.62 -11.37
CA THR A 283 3.31 43.95 -10.16
C THR A 283 2.22 43.00 -9.64
N PRO A 284 2.47 41.67 -9.56
CA PRO A 284 1.39 40.70 -9.39
C PRO A 284 0.68 40.79 -8.04
N TYR A 285 1.38 41.14 -6.97
CA TYR A 285 0.87 41.05 -5.61
C TYR A 285 0.82 42.43 -4.96
N ASN A 286 -0.25 42.66 -4.20
CA ASN A 286 -0.43 43.85 -3.36
C ASN A 286 -0.20 45.18 -4.11
N SER A 287 -0.66 45.27 -5.36
CA SER A 287 -0.46 46.44 -6.22
C SER A 287 -1.78 47.00 -6.76
N ASP A 288 -1.71 48.13 -7.46
CA ASP A 288 -2.86 48.75 -8.15
C ASP A 288 -3.28 48.01 -9.44
N PHE A 289 -2.57 46.94 -9.81
CA PHE A 289 -2.96 46.09 -10.94
C PHE A 289 -4.32 45.45 -10.66
N TRP A 290 -5.29 45.61 -11.57
CA TRP A 290 -6.65 45.07 -11.41
C TRP A 290 -6.69 43.54 -11.16
N GLY A 291 -5.70 42.79 -11.64
CA GLY A 291 -5.59 41.35 -11.39
C GLY A 291 -4.96 41.01 -10.04
N SER A 292 -4.28 41.98 -9.40
CA SER A 292 -3.49 41.77 -8.19
C SER A 292 -4.30 41.20 -7.02
N PRO A 293 -5.51 41.69 -6.70
CA PRO A 293 -6.33 41.12 -5.63
C PRO A 293 -6.57 39.61 -5.78
N THR A 294 -6.86 39.17 -7.00
CA THR A 294 -7.10 37.75 -7.30
C THR A 294 -5.81 36.93 -7.19
N LEU A 295 -4.69 37.50 -7.64
CA LEU A 295 -3.37 36.85 -7.60
C LEU A 295 -2.83 36.72 -6.17
N THR A 296 -2.98 37.75 -5.33
CA THR A 296 -2.58 37.72 -3.91
C THR A 296 -3.37 36.65 -3.15
N GLU A 297 -4.70 36.62 -3.28
CA GLU A 297 -5.54 35.59 -2.65
C GLU A 297 -5.16 34.18 -3.14
N ALA A 298 -4.88 34.03 -4.43
CA ALA A 298 -4.50 32.76 -5.03
C ALA A 298 -3.11 32.28 -4.58
N LEU A 299 -2.17 33.20 -4.36
CA LEU A 299 -0.86 32.89 -3.79
C LEU A 299 -1.01 32.33 -2.38
N HIS A 300 -1.80 33.00 -1.53
CA HIS A 300 -2.00 32.58 -0.15
C HIS A 300 -2.74 31.25 -0.05
N TYR A 301 -3.79 31.05 -0.85
CA TYR A 301 -4.44 29.76 -1.02
C TYR A 301 -3.44 28.67 -1.40
N SER A 302 -2.55 28.93 -2.36
CA SER A 302 -1.54 27.97 -2.81
C SER A 302 -0.54 27.61 -1.70
N LYS A 303 -0.16 28.56 -0.84
CA LYS A 303 0.69 28.33 0.35
C LYS A 303 -0.01 27.45 1.40
N ILE A 304 -1.31 27.67 1.63
CA ILE A 304 -2.12 26.84 2.53
C ILE A 304 -2.23 25.42 1.97
N MET A 305 -2.54 25.27 0.69
CA MET A 305 -2.65 23.96 0.04
C MET A 305 -1.32 23.20 0.02
N HIS A 306 -0.19 23.87 -0.22
CA HIS A 306 1.14 23.28 -0.08
C HIS A 306 1.33 22.66 1.30
N SER A 307 0.98 23.40 2.35
CA SER A 307 1.08 22.97 3.74
C SER A 307 0.16 21.78 4.02
N LEU A 308 -1.09 21.82 3.55
CA LEU A 308 -2.05 20.73 3.70
C LEU A 308 -1.60 19.44 3.03
N PHE A 309 -1.14 19.52 1.78
CA PHE A 309 -0.66 18.35 1.07
C PHE A 309 0.60 17.76 1.70
N ALA A 310 1.52 18.60 2.19
CA ALA A 310 2.68 18.13 2.93
C ALA A 310 2.29 17.37 4.21
N LEU A 311 1.27 17.84 4.94
CA LEU A 311 0.74 17.13 6.12
C LEU A 311 0.14 15.78 5.74
N ASP A 312 -0.71 15.74 4.71
CA ASP A 312 -1.40 14.51 4.32
C ASP A 312 -0.44 13.46 3.77
N LEU A 313 0.55 13.89 2.97
CA LEU A 313 1.62 13.02 2.45
C LEU A 313 2.70 12.71 3.49
N GLY A 314 2.60 13.28 4.69
CA GLY A 314 3.47 12.98 5.82
C GLY A 314 4.90 13.52 5.71
N ASN A 315 5.11 14.57 4.90
CA ASN A 315 6.37 15.29 4.84
C ASN A 315 6.40 16.44 5.85
N CYS A 316 6.85 16.13 7.07
CA CYS A 316 6.93 17.08 8.17
C CYS A 316 8.12 18.05 8.07
N GLU A 317 9.09 17.77 7.19
CA GLU A 317 10.28 18.61 6.99
C GLU A 317 10.06 19.70 5.92
N SER A 318 8.99 19.56 5.12
CA SER A 318 8.61 20.55 4.11
C SER A 318 8.18 21.88 4.77
N PRO A 319 8.46 23.04 4.15
CA PRO A 319 7.94 24.32 4.62
C PRO A 319 6.42 24.28 4.80
N ASN A 320 5.96 24.52 6.04
CA ASN A 320 4.57 24.29 6.42
C ASN A 320 4.06 25.39 7.35
N LEU A 321 2.92 25.99 7.00
CA LEU A 321 2.28 27.04 7.81
C LEU A 321 1.36 26.49 8.90
N LEU A 322 1.12 25.18 8.97
CA LEU A 322 0.09 24.57 9.80
C LEU A 322 0.67 23.70 10.93
N LEU A 323 1.99 23.77 11.14
CA LEU A 323 2.70 22.99 12.16
C LEU A 323 3.12 23.80 13.38
N ASP A 324 3.26 25.11 13.24
CA ASP A 324 3.65 26.02 14.32
C ASP A 324 2.64 27.16 14.47
N GLU A 325 2.70 27.84 15.62
CA GLU A 325 1.80 28.95 15.95
C GLU A 325 2.00 30.16 15.02
N ASP A 326 3.25 30.52 14.72
CA ASP A 326 3.55 31.70 13.91
C ASP A 326 3.11 31.49 12.46
N GLY A 327 3.36 30.28 11.92
CA GLY A 327 2.89 29.83 10.63
C GLY A 327 1.36 29.85 10.57
N LEU A 328 0.68 29.36 11.61
CA LEU A 328 -0.78 29.30 11.61
C LEU A 328 -1.40 30.69 11.67
N ARG A 329 -0.83 31.61 12.45
CA ARG A 329 -1.25 33.02 12.48
C ARG A 329 -1.10 33.67 11.10
N TYR A 330 0.02 33.42 10.41
CA TYR A 330 0.22 33.87 9.04
C TYR A 330 -0.79 33.22 8.07
N ALA A 331 -1.07 31.93 8.20
CA ALA A 331 -2.06 31.23 7.36
C ALA A 331 -3.48 31.77 7.56
N ILE A 332 -3.83 32.19 8.78
CA ILE A 332 -5.13 32.79 9.10
C ILE A 332 -5.29 34.15 8.43
N ILE A 333 -4.30 35.04 8.60
CA ILE A 333 -4.24 36.35 7.95
C ILE A 333 -2.77 36.64 7.62
N ASP A 334 -2.46 36.82 6.34
CA ASP A 334 -1.18 37.37 5.92
C ASP A 334 -1.16 38.88 6.27
N PRO A 335 -0.21 39.34 7.10
CA PRO A 335 -0.10 40.76 7.47
C PRO A 335 0.18 41.69 6.28
N GLN A 336 0.65 41.16 5.14
CA GLN A 336 0.90 41.92 3.92
C GLN A 336 -0.25 41.89 2.92
N ASP A 337 -1.28 41.06 3.14
CA ASP A 337 -2.40 40.93 2.21
C ASP A 337 -3.34 42.15 2.31
N THR A 338 -3.17 43.06 1.35
CA THR A 338 -3.91 44.32 1.31
C THR A 338 -5.40 44.10 1.06
N ASN A 339 -5.82 42.95 0.52
CA ASN A 339 -7.23 42.68 0.21
C ASN A 339 -8.10 42.56 1.47
N ARG A 340 -7.50 42.17 2.60
CA ARG A 340 -8.20 41.83 3.84
C ARG A 340 -8.08 42.89 4.93
N PHE A 341 -7.36 43.99 4.68
CA PHE A 341 -7.30 45.12 5.60
C PHE A 341 -8.69 45.75 5.83
N PRO A 342 -8.96 46.32 7.01
CA PRO A 342 -10.24 46.98 7.27
C PRO A 342 -10.57 48.02 6.19
N GLY A 343 -11.72 47.89 5.53
CA GLY A 343 -12.13 48.78 4.43
C GLY A 343 -11.51 48.46 3.06
N ALA A 344 -10.72 47.40 2.92
CA ALA A 344 -10.21 46.90 1.64
C ALA A 344 -11.21 45.97 0.93
N LEU A 345 -10.88 45.51 -0.28
CA LEU A 345 -11.80 44.80 -1.18
C LEU A 345 -12.63 43.70 -0.50
N LEU A 346 -12.01 42.84 0.30
CA LEU A 346 -12.67 41.71 0.96
C LEU A 346 -13.18 42.03 2.38
N ASN A 347 -12.98 43.25 2.86
CA ASN A 347 -13.35 43.66 4.22
C ASN A 347 -14.07 45.04 4.26
N ASN A 348 -14.61 45.49 3.12
CA ASN A 348 -15.33 46.78 2.96
C ASN A 348 -16.85 46.61 2.78
N PHE A 349 -17.38 45.40 2.93
CA PHE A 349 -18.79 45.17 2.69
C PHE A 349 -19.62 45.51 3.93
N THR A 350 -20.08 46.76 3.99
CA THR A 350 -20.92 47.30 5.07
C THR A 350 -22.37 46.81 5.04
N GLU A 351 -22.78 46.10 3.99
CA GLU A 351 -24.09 45.44 3.89
C GLU A 351 -23.96 43.93 3.64
N ALA A 352 -24.75 43.13 4.37
CA ALA A 352 -24.81 41.66 4.24
C ALA A 352 -25.36 41.16 2.89
N VAL A 353 -25.76 42.06 1.98
CA VAL A 353 -26.53 41.76 0.78
C VAL A 353 -25.66 41.69 -0.49
N GLN A 354 -24.45 42.26 -0.49
CA GLN A 354 -23.68 42.48 -1.72
C GLN A 354 -22.64 41.41 -2.08
N LEU A 355 -22.47 40.40 -1.24
CA LEU A 355 -21.70 39.16 -1.39
C LEU A 355 -21.88 38.46 -0.03
N ASP A 356 -21.97 37.13 0.04
CA ASP A 356 -22.12 36.44 1.33
C ASP A 356 -20.81 36.54 2.14
N ASN A 357 -20.55 37.73 2.73
CA ASN A 357 -19.28 38.15 3.31
C ASN A 357 -18.81 37.24 4.43
N GLY A 358 -19.73 36.52 5.07
CA GLY A 358 -19.39 35.57 6.11
C GLY A 358 -18.47 34.44 5.62
N ARG A 359 -18.49 34.09 4.33
CA ARG A 359 -17.85 32.86 3.84
C ARG A 359 -16.33 32.92 3.72
N PHE A 360 -15.77 34.09 3.38
CA PHE A 360 -14.33 34.26 3.16
C PHE A 360 -13.66 35.08 4.27
N THR A 361 -14.43 35.74 5.14
CA THR A 361 -13.89 36.52 6.27
C THR A 361 -14.06 35.85 7.63
N LYS A 362 -14.77 34.71 7.70
CA LYS A 362 -15.05 33.99 8.94
C LYS A 362 -14.79 32.50 8.80
N LEU A 363 -14.52 31.84 9.93
CA LEU A 363 -14.39 30.40 10.06
C LEU A 363 -15.50 29.83 10.95
N PRO A 364 -16.01 28.62 10.68
CA PRO A 364 -16.95 27.97 11.57
C PRO A 364 -16.26 27.54 12.88
N LYS A 365 -16.93 27.70 14.01
CA LYS A 365 -16.51 27.14 15.29
C LYS A 365 -16.58 25.60 15.23
N PRO A 366 -15.62 24.90 15.85
CA PRO A 366 -15.71 23.45 15.98
C PRO A 366 -17.00 23.01 16.70
N SER A 367 -17.68 21.98 16.19
CA SER A 367 -18.85 21.34 16.81
C SER A 367 -20.12 22.19 16.96
N GLN A 368 -20.23 23.32 16.27
CA GLN A 368 -21.46 24.12 16.19
C GLN A 368 -21.91 24.25 14.74
N ALA A 369 -23.21 24.04 14.48
CA ALA A 369 -23.82 24.18 13.15
C ALA A 369 -24.70 25.44 13.11
N GLY A 370 -24.59 26.24 12.04
CA GLY A 370 -25.38 27.47 11.81
C GLY A 370 -24.52 28.72 11.54
N SER A 371 -25.13 29.76 10.99
CA SER A 371 -24.44 31.02 10.63
C SER A 371 -23.96 31.84 11.84
N GLU A 372 -24.63 31.70 12.99
CA GLU A 372 -24.25 32.31 14.29
C GLU A 372 -23.03 31.63 14.94
N ALA A 373 -22.55 30.52 14.38
CA ALA A 373 -21.39 29.77 14.84
C ALA A 373 -20.09 30.14 14.12
N SER A 374 -20.02 31.28 13.43
CA SER A 374 -18.83 31.71 12.67
C SER A 374 -18.03 32.79 13.41
N VAL A 375 -16.70 32.72 13.36
CA VAL A 375 -15.76 33.66 13.99
C VAL A 375 -14.98 34.38 12.90
N PRO A 376 -14.90 35.72 12.93
CA PRO A 376 -14.02 36.50 12.05
C PRO A 376 -12.57 35.99 12.08
N LEU A 377 -11.88 36.01 10.93
CA LEU A 377 -10.50 35.50 10.82
C LEU A 377 -9.52 36.19 11.79
N ASN A 378 -9.69 37.48 12.05
CA ASN A 378 -8.84 38.22 12.99
C ASN A 378 -8.97 37.74 14.45
N GLU A 379 -10.12 37.16 14.81
CA GLU A 379 -10.41 36.62 16.14
C GLU A 379 -10.33 35.09 16.18
N SER A 380 -10.22 34.42 15.02
CA SER A 380 -10.37 32.97 14.94
C SER A 380 -9.29 32.25 15.71
N TYR A 381 -8.05 32.75 15.71
CA TYR A 381 -6.96 32.12 16.46
C TYR A 381 -7.27 32.04 17.96
N SER A 382 -7.58 33.16 18.61
CA SER A 382 -7.80 33.22 20.06
C SER A 382 -9.06 32.48 20.51
N VAL A 383 -10.09 32.43 19.67
CA VAL A 383 -11.37 31.78 19.99
C VAL A 383 -11.34 30.28 19.72
N ILE A 384 -10.70 29.85 18.63
CA ILE A 384 -10.77 28.45 18.18
C ILE A 384 -9.61 27.63 18.75
N GLN A 385 -8.37 28.17 18.80
CA GLN A 385 -7.19 27.44 19.25
C GLN A 385 -7.37 26.72 20.61
N PRO A 386 -8.03 27.32 21.63
CA PRO A 386 -8.22 26.65 22.92
C PRO A 386 -9.08 25.38 22.85
N LEU A 387 -9.84 25.21 21.77
CA LEU A 387 -10.72 24.05 21.53
C LEU A 387 -10.02 22.93 20.75
N MET A 388 -8.83 23.20 20.20
CA MET A 388 -8.14 22.34 19.24
C MET A 388 -7.18 21.36 19.93
N GLY A 389 -6.88 20.27 19.23
CA GLY A 389 -5.74 19.42 19.56
C GLY A 389 -4.40 20.05 19.19
N PRO A 390 -3.28 19.36 19.46
CA PRO A 390 -1.96 19.81 19.03
C PRO A 390 -1.84 19.86 17.51
N LEU A 391 -1.13 20.86 17.00
CA LEU A 391 -0.66 20.86 15.60
C LEU A 391 0.35 19.73 15.44
N SER A 392 0.16 18.87 14.45
CA SER A 392 0.99 17.68 14.28
C SER A 392 1.06 17.21 12.83
N CYS A 393 2.13 16.49 12.52
CA CYS A 393 2.33 15.79 11.26
C CYS A 393 2.73 14.34 11.55
N ASN A 394 2.12 13.41 10.82
CA ASN A 394 2.37 11.99 10.92
C ASN A 394 2.90 11.48 9.58
N LYS A 395 3.81 10.52 9.60
CA LYS A 395 4.26 9.85 8.38
C LYS A 395 3.08 9.19 7.68
N ALA A 396 3.09 9.23 6.34
CA ALA A 396 2.03 8.66 5.53
C ALA A 396 2.49 7.40 4.79
N THR A 397 1.58 6.45 4.66
CA THR A 397 1.66 5.34 3.70
C THR A 397 0.43 5.38 2.78
N ILE A 398 0.44 4.64 1.68
CA ILE A 398 -0.75 4.47 0.85
C ILE A 398 -1.74 3.57 1.59
N ALA A 399 -2.97 4.04 1.77
CA ALA A 399 -4.05 3.29 2.37
C ALA A 399 -4.53 2.20 1.40
N ALA A 400 -3.97 1.01 1.54
CA ALA A 400 -4.30 -0.16 0.73
C ALA A 400 -4.46 -1.41 1.61
N GLN A 401 -5.16 -2.42 1.08
CA GLN A 401 -5.21 -3.75 1.67
C GLN A 401 -4.25 -4.67 0.93
N TYR A 402 -3.45 -5.41 1.68
CA TYR A 402 -2.47 -6.35 1.16
C TYR A 402 -2.95 -7.78 1.37
N LEU A 403 -2.63 -8.65 0.41
CA LEU A 403 -2.95 -10.07 0.49
C LEU A 403 -1.72 -10.84 0.97
N CYS A 404 -1.81 -11.50 2.12
CA CYS A 404 -0.72 -12.31 2.67
C CYS A 404 -1.13 -13.77 2.78
N SER A 405 -0.20 -14.69 2.51
CA SER A 405 -0.36 -16.13 2.72
C SER A 405 0.02 -16.50 4.16
N VAL A 406 -0.95 -16.56 5.07
CA VAL A 406 -0.66 -16.77 6.51
C VAL A 406 -0.91 -18.23 6.91
N PRO A 407 0.00 -18.87 7.67
CA PRO A 407 -0.18 -20.25 8.12
C PRO A 407 -1.33 -20.34 9.13
N ARG A 408 -2.37 -21.08 8.76
CA ARG A 408 -3.49 -21.44 9.64
C ARG A 408 -3.48 -22.92 9.95
N GLN A 409 -3.68 -23.26 11.21
CA GLN A 409 -3.75 -24.65 11.65
C GLN A 409 -4.97 -25.32 11.02
N LYS A 410 -4.79 -26.56 10.55
CA LYS A 410 -5.90 -27.40 10.09
C LYS A 410 -6.85 -27.70 11.26
N SER A 411 -8.08 -28.11 10.93
CA SER A 411 -8.98 -28.62 11.96
C SER A 411 -8.32 -29.78 12.70
N VAL A 412 -8.55 -29.87 14.01
CA VAL A 412 -7.86 -30.83 14.88
C VAL A 412 -7.95 -32.27 14.35
N GLY A 413 -9.13 -32.66 13.83
CA GLY A 413 -9.34 -33.99 13.25
C GLY A 413 -8.52 -34.26 11.99
N VAL A 414 -8.47 -33.30 11.05
CA VAL A 414 -7.69 -33.44 9.81
C VAL A 414 -6.19 -33.41 10.10
N MET A 415 -5.76 -32.54 11.03
CA MET A 415 -4.38 -32.46 11.48
C MET A 415 -3.91 -33.78 12.09
N LEU A 416 -4.66 -34.33 13.05
CA LEU A 416 -4.30 -35.59 13.71
C LEU A 416 -4.25 -36.75 12.70
N LEU A 417 -5.23 -36.84 11.81
CA LEU A 417 -5.25 -37.87 10.77
C LEU A 417 -4.03 -37.76 9.85
N ALA A 418 -3.70 -36.55 9.40
CA ALA A 418 -2.55 -36.32 8.53
C ALA A 418 -1.21 -36.66 9.22
N ILE A 419 -1.05 -36.29 10.49
CA ILE A 419 0.15 -36.62 11.28
C ILE A 419 0.27 -38.13 11.49
N ILE A 420 -0.81 -38.81 11.89
CA ILE A 420 -0.79 -40.26 12.12
C ILE A 420 -0.44 -41.02 10.83
N LEU A 421 -1.06 -40.65 9.70
CA LEU A 421 -0.78 -41.27 8.41
C LEU A 421 0.69 -41.07 8.00
N ALA A 422 1.23 -39.86 8.16
CA ALA A 422 2.62 -39.56 7.84
C ALA A 422 3.60 -40.30 8.76
N ASP A 423 3.38 -40.28 10.08
CA ASP A 423 4.20 -40.98 11.08
C ASP A 423 4.22 -42.48 10.80
N LEU A 424 3.11 -43.07 10.40
CA LEU A 424 3.01 -44.49 10.09
C LEU A 424 3.89 -44.87 8.89
N VAL A 425 3.94 -44.02 7.85
CA VAL A 425 4.82 -44.21 6.69
C VAL A 425 6.29 -44.07 7.10
N PHE A 426 6.65 -43.04 7.86
CA PHE A 426 8.05 -42.84 8.31
C PHE A 426 8.53 -43.95 9.25
N LEU A 427 7.67 -44.41 10.17
CA LEU A 427 7.98 -45.53 11.06
C LEU A 427 8.11 -46.85 10.31
N GLN A 428 7.29 -47.11 9.28
CA GLN A 428 7.45 -48.27 8.41
C GLN A 428 8.78 -48.22 7.66
N ALA A 429 9.15 -47.06 7.12
CA ALA A 429 10.43 -46.88 6.44
C ALA A 429 11.62 -47.08 7.40
N ALA A 430 11.56 -46.47 8.60
CA ALA A 430 12.58 -46.63 9.63
C ALA A 430 12.71 -48.09 10.10
N TRP A 431 11.60 -48.80 10.25
CA TRP A 431 11.59 -50.22 10.59
C TRP A 431 12.21 -51.08 9.48
N LYS A 432 11.89 -50.83 8.21
CA LYS A 432 12.51 -51.53 7.07
C LYS A 432 14.00 -51.25 6.98
N LEU A 433 14.43 -50.01 7.22
CA LEU A 433 15.84 -49.65 7.29
C LEU A 433 16.54 -50.39 8.43
N LEU A 434 15.93 -50.44 9.61
CA LEU A 434 16.44 -51.17 10.77
C LEU A 434 16.57 -52.68 10.48
N GLN A 435 15.55 -53.29 9.85
CA GLN A 435 15.60 -54.68 9.41
C GLN A 435 16.71 -54.92 8.38
N TRP A 436 16.89 -54.00 7.43
CA TRP A 436 17.94 -54.10 6.42
C TRP A 436 19.34 -54.00 7.03
N ILE A 437 19.58 -53.02 7.91
CA ILE A 437 20.85 -52.85 8.64
C ILE A 437 21.12 -54.08 9.52
N ALA A 438 20.11 -54.52 10.27
CA ALA A 438 20.23 -55.69 11.14
C ALA A 438 20.49 -56.96 10.33
N GLY A 439 19.81 -57.16 9.20
CA GLY A 439 20.02 -58.28 8.28
C GLY A 439 21.42 -58.27 7.66
N SER A 440 21.88 -57.13 7.17
CA SER A 440 23.24 -56.96 6.64
C SER A 440 24.31 -57.24 7.70
N ARG A 441 24.13 -56.76 8.92
CA ARG A 441 25.07 -57.00 10.02
C ARG A 441 25.07 -58.46 10.48
N MET A 442 23.92 -59.13 10.45
CA MET A 442 23.78 -60.55 10.81
C MET A 442 24.38 -61.47 9.74
N ALA A 443 24.27 -61.13 8.45
CA ALA A 443 24.91 -61.88 7.37
C ALA A 443 26.44 -62.00 7.52
N ASN A 444 27.07 -61.04 8.20
CA ASN A 444 28.50 -61.05 8.52
C ASN A 444 28.87 -61.90 9.75
N ILE A 445 27.92 -62.44 10.52
CA ILE A 445 28.17 -63.21 11.74
C ILE A 445 27.89 -64.70 11.48
N ARG A 446 28.97 -65.49 11.34
CA ARG A 446 28.97 -66.93 11.01
C ARG A 446 28.08 -67.82 11.90
N GLN A 447 27.80 -67.41 13.13
CA GLN A 447 27.00 -68.20 14.09
C GLN A 447 25.47 -68.13 13.87
N THR A 448 25.00 -67.32 12.93
CA THR A 448 23.54 -67.11 12.73
C THR A 448 22.94 -67.93 11.59
N ASN A 449 23.76 -68.61 10.78
CA ASN A 449 23.35 -69.42 9.62
C ASN A 449 23.09 -70.91 9.94
N VAL A 450 23.08 -71.30 11.22
CA VAL A 450 22.91 -72.72 11.62
C VAL A 450 21.48 -72.99 12.05
N CYS A 451 20.84 -74.04 11.54
CA CYS A 451 19.48 -74.44 11.93
C CYS A 451 19.48 -75.15 13.30
N GLU A 452 18.65 -74.65 14.23
CA GLU A 452 18.49 -75.24 15.58
C GLU A 452 17.89 -76.66 15.50
N GLY A 453 17.03 -76.93 14.52
CA GLY A 453 16.56 -78.28 14.19
C GLY A 453 17.65 -79.18 13.60
N CYS A 454 18.65 -78.61 12.91
CA CYS A 454 19.82 -79.37 12.46
C CYS A 454 20.77 -79.69 13.62
N LEU A 455 20.81 -78.88 14.68
CA LEU A 455 21.58 -79.17 15.90
C LEU A 455 20.93 -80.29 16.73
N LEU A 456 19.60 -80.36 16.78
CA LEU A 456 18.89 -81.46 17.47
C LEU A 456 19.00 -82.80 16.72
N LEU A 457 19.07 -82.77 15.38
CA LEU A 457 19.41 -83.96 14.58
C LEU A 457 20.92 -84.33 14.65
N GLN A 458 21.77 -83.41 15.11
CA GLN A 458 23.22 -83.58 15.27
C GLN A 458 23.65 -84.26 16.57
N GLY A 459 22.76 -84.98 17.25
CA GLY A 459 23.18 -86.05 18.15
C GLY A 459 23.95 -87.18 17.44
N GLN A 460 23.99 -87.20 16.09
CA GLN A 460 24.52 -88.37 15.38
C GLN A 460 25.28 -88.13 14.05
N SER A 461 25.64 -86.91 13.64
CA SER A 461 26.54 -86.76 12.49
C SER A 461 27.29 -85.43 12.42
N ARG A 462 28.62 -85.52 12.48
CA ARG A 462 29.56 -84.43 12.18
C ARG A 462 29.64 -84.28 10.67
N ASP A 463 28.90 -83.33 10.12
CA ASP A 463 29.34 -82.41 9.08
C ASP A 463 28.22 -81.37 8.86
N GLY A 464 28.59 -80.09 8.91
CA GLY A 464 27.66 -78.97 8.79
C GLY A 464 27.16 -78.83 7.35
N ILE A 465 25.85 -78.67 7.18
CA ILE A 465 25.26 -78.36 5.87
C ILE A 465 25.22 -76.84 5.73
N GLU A 466 26.03 -76.28 4.82
CA GLU A 466 25.83 -74.91 4.31
C GLU A 466 24.59 -74.88 3.41
N LEU A 467 23.67 -73.97 3.71
CA LEU A 467 22.54 -73.68 2.84
C LEU A 467 23.03 -72.85 1.65
N VAL A 468 23.28 -73.52 0.53
CA VAL A 468 23.49 -72.88 -0.78
C VAL A 468 22.14 -72.70 -1.46
N ASP A 469 21.83 -71.46 -1.87
CA ASP A 469 20.66 -71.14 -2.69
C ASP A 469 20.67 -71.95 -4.00
N LYS A 470 19.64 -72.77 -4.23
CA LYS A 470 19.45 -73.47 -5.51
C LYS A 470 18.52 -72.67 -6.43
N PRO A 471 18.92 -72.36 -7.68
CA PRO A 471 18.03 -71.71 -8.64
C PRO A 471 16.97 -72.70 -9.16
N ARG A 472 15.75 -72.20 -9.38
CA ARG A 472 14.61 -72.96 -9.93
C ARG A 472 14.89 -73.44 -11.36
N GLY A 473 14.91 -74.75 -11.55
CA GLY A 473 14.62 -75.45 -12.81
C GLY A 473 13.87 -76.74 -12.45
N ARG A 474 12.98 -77.33 -13.24
CA ARG A 474 12.81 -77.38 -14.70
C ARG A 474 11.52 -78.20 -14.92
N LYS A 475 10.81 -78.08 -16.05
CA LYS A 475 10.04 -79.22 -16.59
C LYS A 475 10.25 -79.33 -18.10
N GLN A 476 10.82 -80.45 -18.50
CA GLN A 476 10.85 -81.00 -19.85
C GLN A 476 10.32 -82.43 -19.72
N GLU A 477 9.30 -82.78 -20.50
CA GLU A 477 8.86 -84.15 -20.77
C GLU A 477 8.77 -84.31 -22.31
N GLY A 478 9.41 -85.35 -22.85
CA GLY A 478 9.28 -85.80 -24.24
C GLY A 478 8.00 -86.62 -24.47
N SER A 479 7.71 -87.30 -25.59
CA SER A 479 8.37 -87.58 -26.87
C SER A 479 7.31 -88.20 -27.81
N ALA A 480 7.39 -87.85 -29.11
CA ALA A 480 7.06 -88.62 -30.34
C ALA A 480 5.63 -89.02 -30.80
N ARG A 481 5.43 -88.76 -32.12
CA ARG A 481 4.52 -89.31 -33.17
C ARG A 481 3.15 -88.64 -33.41
N GLY A 482 3.04 -87.94 -34.55
CA GLY A 482 1.79 -87.63 -35.28
C GLY A 482 1.33 -88.82 -36.16
N PRO A 483 0.39 -88.67 -37.12
CA PRO A 483 -0.08 -87.42 -37.76
C PRO A 483 -1.61 -87.29 -38.01
N ASN A 484 -1.97 -86.20 -38.69
CA ASN A 484 -3.14 -85.93 -39.55
C ASN A 484 -4.28 -85.02 -39.05
N ASP A 485 -4.38 -83.90 -39.79
CA ASP A 485 -5.59 -83.36 -40.44
C ASP A 485 -6.72 -82.74 -39.60
N ARG A 486 -6.77 -81.40 -39.58
CA ARG A 486 -7.67 -80.56 -40.41
C ARG A 486 -7.84 -79.15 -39.84
N TYR A 487 -7.79 -78.19 -40.76
CA TYR A 487 -8.26 -76.80 -40.64
C TYR A 487 -9.64 -76.70 -39.97
N VAL A 488 -9.91 -75.61 -39.23
CA VAL A 488 -10.97 -74.62 -39.52
C VAL A 488 -10.74 -73.33 -38.69
N ARG A 489 -10.98 -72.22 -39.37
CA ARG A 489 -10.88 -70.79 -39.06
C ARG A 489 -12.18 -70.29 -38.38
N LEU A 490 -12.19 -69.02 -37.93
CA LEU A 490 -13.33 -68.11 -37.66
C LEU A 490 -13.74 -68.09 -36.17
N HIS A 491 -14.08 -66.97 -35.53
CA HIS A 491 -14.12 -65.55 -35.91
C HIS A 491 -14.12 -64.71 -34.62
N SER A 492 -13.58 -63.49 -34.72
CA SER A 492 -13.85 -62.35 -33.85
C SER A 492 -15.28 -61.83 -33.98
N GLN A 493 -15.84 -61.32 -32.89
CA GLN A 493 -16.78 -60.19 -32.79
C GLN A 493 -16.74 -59.78 -31.31
N GLU A 494 -16.44 -58.55 -30.88
CA GLU A 494 -16.18 -57.25 -31.51
C GLU A 494 -14.94 -56.59 -30.89
#